data_AF-A0A9R1A7U5-F1
#
_entry.id   AF-A0A9R1A7U5-F1
#
_cell.length_a   1.000
_cell.length_b   1.000
_cell.length_c   1.000
_cell.angle_alpha   90.00
_cell.angle_beta   90.00
_cell.angle_gamma   90.00
#
_symmetry.space_group_name_H-M   'P 1'
#
loop_
_entity.id
_entity.type
_entity.pdbx_description
1 polymer ?
#
loop_
_entity_poly.entity_id
_entity_poly.type
_entity_poly.pdbx_seq_one_letter_code
_entity_poly.pdbx_strand_id
1 'polypeptide(L)'
;MEEEIETPRDPKPCGPLEEYRIPDYVLRPDAQQVLVDHAPQCPVLVFINSKSGGQLGSSLIKTYRELLNEAQVIDLSEEAPDKVLQRLYVNVERLKMEGDILAVQIWRTMRLIVAGGDGTASWLLGVVSDLKLSHPPPIATVPLGTGNNLPFSFGWGKKNPSTDQEAVKLFLGLVKHAKEIKIDSWHLILRMRAPKEGPCEPIAPLELPHSLHAFHRVSSGDSHDVEGYHTFRGGFWNYFSMGMDAEISYAFHTERKRNPDKFKNQLTNQGQYAKLGLKQGWFCASLSHPSSR
;
A
#
# COMPACT_ATOMS: atom_id res chain seq x y z
N MET A 1 -37.17 -18.33 -5.69
CA MET A 1 -36.00 -18.57 -4.83
C MET A 1 -35.23 -17.27 -4.87
N GLU A 2 -35.71 -16.32 -4.07
CA GLU A 2 -35.17 -14.96 -4.02
C GLU A 2 -33.93 -15.01 -3.13
N GLU A 3 -32.78 -14.65 -3.69
CA GLU A 3 -31.56 -14.42 -2.90
C GLU A 3 -31.80 -13.17 -2.05
N GLU A 4 -31.90 -13.37 -0.73
CA GLU A 4 -31.85 -12.28 0.24
C GLU A 4 -30.53 -11.54 0.07
N ILE A 5 -30.64 -10.29 -0.39
CA ILE A 5 -29.54 -9.34 -0.40
C ILE A 5 -29.22 -9.03 1.07
N GLU A 6 -28.16 -9.65 1.58
CA GLU A 6 -27.66 -9.45 2.94
C GLU A 6 -27.36 -7.95 3.14
N THR A 7 -28.10 -7.31 4.03
CA THR A 7 -27.86 -5.93 4.42
C THR A 7 -26.46 -5.79 5.04
N PRO A 8 -25.77 -4.64 4.91
CA PRO A 8 -24.45 -4.46 5.51
C PRO A 8 -24.58 -4.67 7.02
N ARG A 9 -23.96 -5.74 7.55
CA ARG A 9 -23.97 -6.02 8.99
C ARG A 9 -23.38 -4.81 9.71
N ASP A 10 -24.08 -4.32 10.74
CA ASP A 10 -23.57 -3.24 11.58
C ASP A 10 -22.13 -3.55 12.02
N PRO A 11 -21.23 -2.55 12.00
CA PRO A 11 -19.83 -2.77 12.30
C PRO A 11 -19.72 -3.28 13.76
N LYS A 12 -19.14 -4.47 13.92
CA LYS A 12 -18.96 -5.07 15.24
C LYS A 12 -18.04 -4.18 16.09
N PRO A 13 -18.35 -4.00 17.39
CA PRO A 13 -17.54 -3.16 18.26
C PRO A 13 -16.11 -3.69 18.37
N CYS A 14 -15.16 -2.77 18.55
CA CYS A 14 -13.77 -3.12 18.87
C CYS A 14 -13.75 -3.91 20.18
N GLY A 15 -13.07 -5.07 20.20
CA GLY A 15 -12.71 -5.73 21.45
C GLY A 15 -11.65 -4.96 22.24
N PRO A 16 -11.25 -5.45 23.44
CA PRO A 16 -10.19 -4.84 24.24
C PRO A 16 -8.93 -4.57 23.41
N LEU A 17 -8.25 -3.44 23.65
CA LEU A 17 -7.08 -3.05 22.87
C LEU A 17 -5.92 -4.04 23.02
N GLU A 18 -5.87 -4.75 24.14
CA GLU A 18 -4.95 -5.84 24.45
C GLU A 18 -4.99 -6.97 23.41
N GLU A 19 -6.13 -7.17 22.75
CA GLU A 19 -6.28 -8.20 21.69
C GLU A 19 -5.47 -7.89 20.43
N TYR A 20 -4.98 -6.66 20.28
CA TYR A 20 -4.24 -6.17 19.12
C TYR A 20 -2.77 -5.87 19.42
N ARG A 21 -2.38 -5.77 20.70
CA ARG A 21 -1.05 -5.31 21.11
C ARG A 21 0.02 -6.39 20.96
N ILE A 22 1.12 -6.04 20.31
CA ILE A 22 2.29 -6.90 20.14
C ILE A 22 3.35 -6.50 21.19
N PRO A 23 3.89 -7.45 21.97
CA PRO A 23 4.98 -7.17 22.91
C PRO A 23 6.23 -6.62 22.21
N ASP A 24 6.90 -5.67 22.87
CA ASP A 24 8.04 -4.95 22.31
C ASP A 24 9.17 -5.86 21.82
N TYR A 25 9.52 -6.89 22.59
CA TYR A 25 10.62 -7.82 22.25
C TYR A 25 10.38 -8.61 20.96
N VAL A 26 9.12 -8.73 20.52
CA VAL A 26 8.77 -9.37 19.24
C VAL A 26 9.09 -8.42 18.08
N LEU A 27 8.86 -7.11 18.27
CA LEU A 27 9.08 -6.08 17.23
C LEU A 27 10.52 -5.56 17.20
N ARG A 28 11.19 -5.53 18.35
CA ARG A 28 12.51 -4.95 18.58
C ARG A 28 13.43 -6.00 19.23
N PRO A 29 14.48 -6.47 18.54
CA PRO A 29 15.38 -7.50 19.07
C PRO A 29 16.10 -7.11 20.36
N ASP A 30 16.29 -5.82 20.59
CA ASP A 30 16.98 -5.21 21.73
C ASP A 30 16.06 -4.95 22.94
N ALA A 31 14.75 -5.11 22.79
CA ALA A 31 13.82 -4.88 23.88
C ALA A 31 13.82 -6.04 24.89
N GLN A 32 13.62 -5.71 26.16
CA GLN A 32 13.56 -6.70 27.23
C GLN A 32 12.38 -7.64 27.02
N GLN A 33 12.64 -8.95 27.09
CA GLN A 33 11.59 -9.96 27.02
C GLN A 33 10.71 -9.87 28.27
N VAL A 34 9.40 -9.79 28.06
CA VAL A 34 8.40 -9.70 29.13
C VAL A 34 7.56 -10.96 29.10
N LEU A 35 7.23 -11.49 30.27
CA LEU A 35 6.31 -12.63 30.39
C LEU A 35 4.89 -12.13 30.08
N VAL A 36 4.24 -12.75 29.10
CA VAL A 36 2.85 -12.44 28.72
C VAL A 36 2.06 -13.74 28.77
N ASP A 37 0.91 -13.72 29.45
CA ASP A 37 0.14 -14.93 29.77
C ASP A 37 -0.51 -15.58 28.53
N HIS A 38 -0.84 -14.79 27.51
CA HIS A 38 -1.48 -15.27 26.29
C HIS A 38 -1.14 -14.42 25.06
N ALA A 39 -1.18 -15.02 23.87
CA ALA A 39 -1.00 -14.27 22.63
C ALA A 39 -2.25 -13.40 22.35
N PRO A 40 -2.09 -12.18 21.82
CA PRO A 40 -3.21 -11.39 21.30
C PRO A 40 -3.98 -12.18 20.24
N GLN A 41 -5.31 -12.02 20.20
CA GLN A 41 -6.16 -12.74 19.24
C GLN A 41 -5.96 -12.24 17.80
N CYS A 42 -5.73 -10.94 17.62
CA CYS A 42 -5.56 -10.31 16.31
C CYS A 42 -4.45 -9.25 16.39
N PRO A 43 -3.18 -9.65 16.57
CA PRO A 43 -2.07 -8.71 16.61
C PRO A 43 -2.02 -7.90 15.32
N VAL A 44 -1.80 -6.59 15.42
CA VAL A 44 -1.73 -5.71 14.24
C VAL A 44 -0.40 -4.98 14.13
N LEU A 45 0.12 -4.89 12.92
CA LEU A 45 1.25 -4.02 12.60
C LEU A 45 0.79 -2.99 11.57
N VAL A 46 0.91 -1.70 11.92
CA VAL A 46 0.29 -0.60 11.19
C VAL A 46 1.37 0.20 10.47
N PHE A 47 1.26 0.30 9.15
CA PHE A 47 2.11 1.10 8.28
C PHE A 47 1.32 2.32 7.79
N ILE A 48 1.79 3.52 8.06
CA ILE A 48 1.07 4.76 7.71
C ILE A 48 2.02 5.66 6.93
N ASN A 49 1.58 6.16 5.78
CA ASN A 49 2.29 7.23 5.09
C ASN A 49 1.78 8.57 5.63
N SER A 50 2.57 9.24 6.47
CA SER A 50 2.20 10.50 7.14
C SER A 50 1.77 11.62 6.19
N LYS A 51 2.29 11.63 4.97
CA LYS A 51 1.98 12.63 3.92
C LYS A 51 0.66 12.33 3.18
N SER A 52 0.04 11.18 3.41
CA SER A 52 -1.21 10.80 2.74
C SER A 52 -2.43 11.53 3.33
N GLY A 53 -3.45 11.70 2.49
CA GLY A 53 -4.75 12.24 2.90
C GLY A 53 -4.78 13.73 3.23
N GLY A 54 -3.76 14.51 2.90
CA GLY A 54 -3.68 15.91 3.30
C GLY A 54 -3.41 16.08 4.79
N GLN A 55 -2.38 15.38 5.31
CA GLN A 55 -1.98 15.30 6.72
C GLN A 55 -2.84 14.42 7.63
N LEU A 56 -3.88 13.75 7.10
CA LEU A 56 -4.63 12.73 7.86
C LEU A 56 -3.71 11.59 8.32
N GLY A 57 -2.68 11.24 7.54
CA GLY A 57 -1.68 10.23 7.92
C GLY A 57 -0.97 10.57 9.24
N SER A 58 -0.48 11.81 9.38
CA SER A 58 0.16 12.28 10.62
C SER A 58 -0.79 12.24 11.83
N SER A 59 -2.06 12.61 11.65
CA SER A 59 -3.06 12.51 12.73
C SER A 59 -3.33 11.06 13.11
N LEU A 60 -3.48 10.16 12.12
CA LEU A 60 -3.68 8.73 12.37
C LEU A 60 -2.51 8.10 13.11
N ILE A 61 -1.26 8.46 12.79
CA ILE A 61 -0.09 7.95 13.53
C ILE A 61 -0.22 8.25 15.02
N LYS A 62 -0.59 9.49 15.39
CA LYS A 62 -0.78 9.88 16.80
C LYS A 62 -1.86 9.02 17.46
N THR A 63 -3.03 8.90 16.82
CA THR A 63 -4.16 8.15 17.36
C THR A 63 -3.88 6.66 17.47
N TYR A 64 -3.22 6.04 16.49
CA TYR A 64 -2.81 4.64 16.60
C TYR A 64 -1.77 4.43 17.70
N ARG A 65 -0.82 5.36 17.90
CA ARG A 65 0.19 5.28 18.98
C ARG A 65 -0.40 5.47 20.38
N GLU A 66 -1.50 6.21 20.50
CA GLU A 66 -2.27 6.30 21.76
C GLU A 66 -3.00 4.99 22.10
N LEU A 67 -3.43 4.24 21.08
CA LEU A 67 -4.25 3.03 21.25
C LEU A 67 -3.43 1.72 21.28
N LEU A 68 -2.29 1.68 20.56
CA LEU A 68 -1.45 0.50 20.41
C LEU A 68 -0.08 0.71 21.08
N ASN A 69 0.83 -0.25 20.92
CA ASN A 69 2.24 0.00 21.22
C ASN A 69 2.84 0.91 20.14
N GLU A 70 3.66 1.89 20.53
CA GLU A 70 4.33 2.81 19.60
C GLU A 70 5.14 2.06 18.53
N ALA A 71 5.81 0.97 18.91
CA ALA A 71 6.58 0.14 17.98
C ALA A 71 5.71 -0.59 16.93
N GLN A 72 4.39 -0.68 17.12
CA GLN A 72 3.45 -1.24 16.14
C GLN A 72 3.04 -0.24 15.05
N VAL A 73 3.39 1.04 15.19
CA VAL A 73 2.92 2.12 14.29
C VAL A 73 4.10 2.73 13.56
N ILE A 74 4.29 2.25 12.33
CA ILE A 74 5.40 2.58 11.45
C ILE A 74 5.02 3.75 10.54
N ASP A 75 5.80 4.83 10.59
CA ASP A 75 5.72 5.89 9.59
C ASP A 75 6.56 5.51 8.36
N LEU A 76 5.89 5.27 7.24
CA LEU A 76 6.51 4.92 5.97
C LEU A 76 7.36 6.04 5.35
N SER A 77 7.27 7.25 5.89
CA SER A 77 8.18 8.36 5.52
C SER A 77 9.51 8.32 6.27
N GLU A 78 9.59 7.57 7.37
CA GLU A 78 10.78 7.40 8.20
C GLU A 78 11.48 6.07 7.91
N GLU A 79 10.72 4.98 7.83
CA GLU A 79 11.25 3.64 7.60
C GLU A 79 10.48 2.88 6.52
N ALA A 80 11.22 2.29 5.57
CA ALA A 80 10.65 1.50 4.49
C ALA A 80 10.12 0.13 4.98
N PRO A 81 9.01 -0.38 4.42
CA PRO A 81 8.34 -1.57 4.93
C PRO A 81 9.18 -2.85 4.77
N ASP A 82 10.07 -2.91 3.77
CA ASP A 82 11.00 -4.03 3.58
C ASP A 82 11.96 -4.16 4.76
N LYS A 83 12.52 -3.04 5.24
CA LYS A 83 13.43 -3.03 6.39
C LYS A 83 12.72 -3.48 7.67
N VAL A 84 11.51 -2.98 7.90
CA VAL A 84 10.69 -3.34 9.06
C VAL A 84 10.35 -4.83 9.04
N LEU A 85 9.81 -5.32 7.92
CA LEU A 85 9.37 -6.72 7.81
C LEU A 85 10.55 -7.69 7.83
N GLN A 86 11.70 -7.34 7.24
CA GLN A 86 12.92 -8.15 7.35
C GLN A 86 13.41 -8.23 8.79
N ARG A 87 13.50 -7.09 9.50
CA ARG A 87 13.88 -7.06 10.92
C ARG A 87 12.94 -7.93 11.75
N LEU A 88 11.63 -7.76 11.57
CA LEU A 88 10.62 -8.52 12.30
C LEU A 88 10.75 -10.02 12.00
N TYR A 89 10.87 -10.41 10.74
CA TYR A 89 10.99 -11.81 10.34
C TYR A 89 12.23 -12.48 10.93
N VAL A 90 13.40 -11.83 10.84
CA VAL A 90 14.64 -12.33 11.43
C VAL A 90 14.49 -12.49 12.95
N ASN A 91 13.87 -11.52 13.63
CA ASN A 91 13.65 -11.60 15.07
C ASN A 91 12.69 -12.73 15.46
N VAL A 92 11.60 -12.92 14.72
CA VAL A 92 10.64 -14.00 14.95
C VAL A 92 11.29 -15.37 14.74
N GLU A 93 12.12 -15.55 13.70
CA GLU A 93 12.84 -16.81 13.51
C GLU A 93 13.87 -17.07 14.62
N ARG A 94 14.55 -16.03 15.12
CA ARG A 94 15.41 -16.14 16.31
C ARG A 94 14.62 -16.58 17.55
N LEU A 95 13.52 -15.89 17.86
CA LEU A 95 12.65 -16.20 19.00
C LEU A 95 12.07 -17.62 18.92
N LYS A 96 11.72 -18.07 17.71
CA LYS A 96 11.28 -19.43 17.45
C LYS A 96 12.37 -20.47 17.75
N MET A 97 13.63 -20.20 17.41
CA MET A 97 14.76 -21.07 17.76
C MET A 97 15.02 -21.11 19.27
N GLU A 98 14.73 -20.02 19.99
CA GLU A 98 14.81 -19.92 21.45
C GLU A 98 13.62 -20.57 22.17
N GLY A 99 12.63 -21.07 21.43
CA GLY A 99 11.46 -21.75 21.99
C GLY A 99 10.32 -20.81 22.42
N ASP A 100 10.32 -19.56 21.95
CA ASP A 100 9.24 -18.61 22.22
C ASP A 100 7.99 -18.93 21.39
N ILE A 101 7.09 -19.69 21.99
CA ILE A 101 5.81 -20.10 21.38
C ILE A 101 4.91 -18.89 21.12
N LEU A 102 4.99 -17.85 21.96
CA LEU A 102 4.15 -16.67 21.85
C LEU A 102 4.48 -15.88 20.58
N ALA A 103 5.77 -15.66 20.30
CA ALA A 103 6.23 -14.97 19.10
C ALA A 103 5.79 -15.70 17.83
N VAL A 104 5.85 -17.03 17.82
CA VAL A 104 5.38 -17.86 16.70
C VAL A 104 3.87 -17.74 16.51
N GLN A 105 3.09 -17.73 17.59
CA GLN A 105 1.64 -17.58 17.53
C GLN A 105 1.26 -16.18 17.03
N ILE A 106 1.89 -15.14 17.54
CA ILE A 106 1.71 -13.75 17.10
C ILE A 106 1.98 -13.66 15.60
N TRP A 107 3.11 -14.18 15.11
CA TRP A 107 3.44 -14.16 13.70
C TRP A 107 2.38 -14.83 12.81
N ARG A 108 1.81 -15.95 13.27
CA ARG A 108 0.79 -16.70 12.53
C ARG A 108 -0.57 -16.01 12.47
N THR A 109 -0.94 -15.23 13.48
CA THR A 109 -2.25 -14.57 13.57
C THR A 109 -2.21 -13.08 13.27
N MET A 110 -1.02 -12.51 13.05
CA MET A 110 -0.83 -11.09 12.80
C MET A 110 -1.46 -10.64 11.48
N ARG A 111 -2.10 -9.46 11.53
CA ARG A 111 -2.60 -8.75 10.35
C ARG A 111 -1.82 -7.47 10.15
N LEU A 112 -1.56 -7.11 8.89
CA LEU A 112 -0.97 -5.82 8.54
C LEU A 112 -2.07 -4.82 8.22
N ILE A 113 -1.88 -3.57 8.61
CA ILE A 113 -2.71 -2.45 8.19
C ILE A 113 -1.83 -1.49 7.42
N VAL A 114 -2.25 -1.05 6.23
CA VAL A 114 -1.56 0.01 5.47
C VAL A 114 -2.49 1.18 5.23
N ALA A 115 -2.09 2.36 5.69
CA ALA A 115 -2.84 3.60 5.52
C ALA A 115 -2.13 4.55 4.56
N GLY A 116 -2.78 4.80 3.43
CA GLY A 116 -2.21 5.59 2.34
C GLY A 116 -3.10 5.62 1.11
N GLY A 117 -2.58 6.15 0.01
CA GLY A 117 -3.20 5.96 -1.31
C GLY A 117 -2.83 4.62 -1.93
N ASP A 118 -3.34 4.37 -3.14
CA ASP A 118 -3.12 3.11 -3.87
C ASP A 118 -1.62 2.78 -4.06
N GLY A 119 -0.76 3.79 -4.25
CA GLY A 119 0.69 3.59 -4.35
C GLY A 119 1.34 3.11 -3.04
N THR A 120 0.87 3.59 -1.88
CA THR A 120 1.35 3.14 -0.56
C THR A 120 0.91 1.70 -0.29
N ALA A 121 -0.36 1.38 -0.60
CA ALA A 121 -0.88 0.01 -0.46
C ALA A 121 -0.13 -0.96 -1.38
N SER A 122 0.08 -0.58 -2.65
CA SER A 122 0.84 -1.38 -3.62
C SER A 122 2.29 -1.59 -3.20
N TRP A 123 2.91 -0.61 -2.53
CA TRP A 123 4.27 -0.76 -2.02
C TRP A 123 4.36 -1.88 -0.97
N LEU A 124 3.49 -1.86 0.04
CA LEU A 124 3.50 -2.91 1.07
C LEU A 124 3.16 -4.28 0.48
N LEU A 125 2.17 -4.35 -0.43
CA LEU A 125 1.82 -5.58 -1.15
C LEU A 125 3.01 -6.15 -1.93
N GLY A 126 3.76 -5.28 -2.63
CA GLY A 126 4.98 -5.64 -3.34
C GLY A 126 6.04 -6.23 -2.41
N VAL A 127 6.33 -5.56 -1.30
CA VAL A 127 7.30 -6.06 -0.31
C VAL A 127 6.88 -7.43 0.24
N VAL A 128 5.62 -7.60 0.66
CA VAL A 128 5.15 -8.89 1.19
C VAL A 128 5.22 -9.99 0.14
N SER A 129 4.89 -9.67 -1.11
CA SER A 129 5.01 -10.59 -2.25
C SER A 129 6.48 -11.01 -2.49
N ASP A 130 7.41 -10.07 -2.44
CA ASP A 130 8.83 -10.30 -2.70
C ASP A 130 9.54 -11.08 -1.58
N LEU A 131 9.05 -10.97 -0.34
CA LEU A 131 9.57 -11.73 0.80
C LEU A 131 9.30 -13.24 0.69
N LYS A 132 8.37 -13.68 -0.18
CA LYS A 132 8.03 -15.09 -0.42
C LYS A 132 7.82 -15.90 0.88
N LEU A 133 7.16 -15.28 1.86
CA LEU A 133 6.86 -15.90 3.14
C LEU A 133 5.98 -17.14 2.93
N SER A 134 6.22 -18.20 3.69
CA SER A 134 5.38 -19.42 3.65
C SER A 134 3.93 -19.14 4.05
N HIS A 135 3.75 -18.21 4.98
CA HIS A 135 2.46 -17.70 5.44
C HIS A 135 2.53 -16.17 5.46
N PRO A 136 2.23 -15.48 4.34
CA PRO A 136 2.20 -14.02 4.31
C PRO A 136 1.01 -13.52 5.15
N PRO A 137 1.20 -12.50 6.01
CA PRO A 137 0.11 -11.95 6.81
C PRO A 137 -0.92 -11.24 5.91
N PRO A 138 -2.22 -11.34 6.20
CA PRO A 138 -3.24 -10.60 5.46
C PRO A 138 -3.08 -9.09 5.67
N ILE A 139 -3.43 -8.30 4.64
CA ILE A 139 -3.24 -6.85 4.64
C ILE A 139 -4.60 -6.15 4.50
N ALA A 140 -4.92 -5.30 5.46
CA ALA A 140 -6.04 -4.38 5.41
C ALA A 140 -5.57 -3.00 4.93
N THR A 141 -6.33 -2.37 4.04
CA THR A 141 -5.95 -1.09 3.42
C THR A 141 -6.87 0.03 3.88
N VAL A 142 -6.32 1.05 4.55
CA VAL A 142 -7.05 2.26 4.95
C VAL A 142 -6.98 3.29 3.82
N PRO A 143 -8.12 3.72 3.26
CA PRO A 143 -8.17 4.68 2.17
C PRO A 143 -7.74 6.09 2.61
N LEU A 144 -6.51 6.52 2.34
CA LEU A 144 -6.03 7.89 2.57
C LEU A 144 -5.63 8.62 1.28
N GLY A 145 -5.87 8.04 0.11
CA GLY A 145 -5.60 8.62 -1.19
C GLY A 145 -6.75 9.45 -1.76
N THR A 146 -6.57 9.90 -3.01
CA THR A 146 -7.63 10.57 -3.77
C THR A 146 -8.55 9.54 -4.47
N GLY A 147 -7.94 8.56 -5.14
CA GLY A 147 -8.65 7.50 -5.88
C GLY A 147 -9.18 6.39 -4.98
N ASN A 148 -8.31 5.82 -4.13
CA ASN A 148 -8.62 4.71 -3.22
C ASN A 148 -9.27 3.52 -3.93
N ASN A 149 -8.74 3.17 -5.10
CA ASN A 149 -9.28 2.07 -5.89
C ASN A 149 -8.97 0.71 -5.24
N LEU A 150 -7.77 0.53 -4.69
CA LEU A 150 -7.39 -0.71 -4.01
C LEU A 150 -8.23 -0.97 -2.75
N PRO A 151 -8.33 -0.03 -1.78
CA PRO A 151 -9.22 -0.20 -0.64
C PRO A 151 -10.67 -0.46 -1.03
N PHE A 152 -11.16 0.20 -2.08
CA PHE A 152 -12.51 -0.02 -2.56
C PHE A 152 -12.69 -1.45 -3.12
N SER A 153 -11.78 -1.91 -3.99
CA SER A 153 -11.82 -3.27 -4.55
C SER A 153 -11.69 -4.36 -3.49
N PHE A 154 -11.00 -4.09 -2.38
CA PHE A 154 -10.88 -5.03 -1.26
C PHE A 154 -12.02 -4.92 -0.24
N GLY A 155 -13.00 -4.03 -0.45
CA GLY A 155 -14.18 -3.90 0.41
C GLY A 155 -14.01 -2.96 1.62
N TRP A 156 -12.91 -2.22 1.73
CA TRP A 156 -12.65 -1.24 2.79
C TRP A 156 -13.27 0.14 2.53
N GLY A 157 -13.84 0.33 1.33
CA GLY A 157 -14.48 1.57 0.92
C GLY A 157 -13.52 2.59 0.31
N LYS A 158 -14.09 3.71 -0.15
CA LYS A 158 -13.39 4.72 -0.97
C LYS A 158 -13.10 6.03 -0.22
N LYS A 159 -13.89 6.35 0.80
CA LYS A 159 -13.81 7.65 1.50
C LYS A 159 -12.69 7.63 2.53
N ASN A 160 -11.98 8.74 2.65
CA ASN A 160 -11.02 8.90 3.74
C ASN A 160 -11.74 8.80 5.08
N PRO A 161 -11.23 8.00 6.05
CA PRO A 161 -11.84 7.88 7.36
C PRO A 161 -11.58 9.13 8.20
N SER A 162 -12.34 9.25 9.30
CA SER A 162 -11.94 10.14 10.39
C SER A 162 -10.68 9.58 11.08
N THR A 163 -9.97 10.46 11.77
CA THR A 163 -8.72 10.10 12.48
C THR A 163 -8.88 10.13 13.99
N ASP A 164 -10.09 10.23 14.52
CA ASP A 164 -10.35 10.15 15.96
C ASP A 164 -10.25 8.70 16.47
N GLN A 165 -10.17 8.54 17.80
CA GLN A 165 -10.00 7.24 18.44
C GLN A 165 -11.15 6.28 18.15
N GLU A 166 -12.39 6.76 18.04
CA GLU A 166 -13.56 5.90 17.82
C GLU A 166 -13.56 5.34 16.39
N ALA A 167 -13.19 6.17 15.40
CA ALA A 167 -12.99 5.71 14.03
C ALA A 167 -11.86 4.67 13.92
N VAL A 168 -10.75 4.84 14.64
CA VAL A 168 -9.64 3.88 14.65
C VAL A 168 -10.05 2.57 15.32
N LYS A 169 -10.71 2.62 16.49
CA LYS A 169 -11.23 1.43 17.16
C LYS A 169 -12.23 0.68 16.27
N LEU A 170 -13.14 1.39 15.62
CA LEU A 170 -14.08 0.80 14.68
C LEU A 170 -13.35 0.05 13.56
N PHE A 171 -12.32 0.67 12.98
CA PHE A 171 -11.52 0.04 11.93
C PHE A 171 -10.76 -1.19 12.44
N LEU A 172 -10.17 -1.16 13.64
CA LEU A 172 -9.57 -2.34 14.27
C LEU A 172 -10.57 -3.49 14.45
N GLY A 173 -11.80 -3.17 14.89
CA GLY A 173 -12.90 -4.13 14.98
C GLY A 173 -13.27 -4.74 13.63
N LEU A 174 -13.32 -3.94 12.56
CA LEU A 174 -13.50 -4.45 11.19
C LEU A 174 -12.34 -5.34 10.76
N VAL A 175 -11.09 -4.96 11.01
CA VAL A 175 -9.90 -5.75 10.70
C VAL A 175 -9.91 -7.09 11.43
N LYS A 176 -10.31 -7.15 12.70
CA LYS A 176 -10.42 -8.41 13.46
C LYS A 176 -11.38 -9.40 12.80
N HIS A 177 -12.53 -8.91 12.33
CA HIS A 177 -13.61 -9.75 11.82
C HIS A 177 -13.61 -9.91 10.29
N ALA A 178 -12.69 -9.24 9.59
CA ALA A 178 -12.62 -9.30 8.15
C ALA A 178 -12.27 -10.70 7.64
N LYS A 179 -12.93 -11.09 6.55
CA LYS A 179 -12.65 -12.33 5.83
C LYS A 179 -11.35 -12.17 5.05
N GLU A 180 -10.45 -13.14 5.19
CA GLU A 180 -9.24 -13.21 4.39
C GLU A 180 -9.57 -13.64 2.97
N ILE A 181 -8.97 -12.94 2.00
CA ILE A 181 -9.12 -13.22 0.57
C ILE A 181 -7.74 -13.41 -0.04
N LYS A 182 -7.65 -14.31 -1.03
CA LYS A 182 -6.49 -14.38 -1.92
C LYS A 182 -6.72 -13.38 -3.04
N ILE A 183 -5.64 -12.71 -3.44
CA ILE A 183 -5.65 -11.74 -4.53
C ILE A 183 -4.61 -12.14 -5.57
N ASP A 184 -4.91 -11.87 -6.83
CA ASP A 184 -3.95 -12.03 -7.90
C ASP A 184 -3.00 -10.83 -7.95
N SER A 185 -1.82 -11.05 -8.50
CA SER A 185 -0.85 -9.99 -8.79
C SER A 185 -0.41 -10.10 -10.24
N TRP A 186 -0.31 -8.95 -10.91
CA TRP A 186 0.16 -8.86 -12.28
C TRP A 186 1.64 -8.48 -12.27
N HIS A 187 2.49 -9.30 -12.89
CA HIS A 187 3.90 -8.97 -13.08
C HIS A 187 4.12 -8.38 -14.47
N LEU A 188 4.51 -7.12 -14.54
CA LEU A 188 4.70 -6.40 -15.79
C LEU A 188 6.19 -6.27 -16.11
N ILE A 189 6.54 -6.48 -17.38
CA ILE A 189 7.87 -6.21 -17.93
C ILE A 189 7.71 -5.16 -19.02
N LEU A 190 8.26 -3.98 -18.81
CA LEU A 190 8.23 -2.87 -19.75
C LEU A 190 9.60 -2.69 -20.38
N ARG A 191 9.66 -2.64 -21.71
CA ARG A 191 10.89 -2.37 -22.48
C ARG A 191 10.72 -1.07 -23.24
N MET A 192 11.56 -0.09 -22.93
CA MET A 192 11.52 1.24 -23.55
C MET A 192 12.81 1.48 -24.30
N ARG A 193 12.74 2.02 -25.53
CA ARG A 193 13.95 2.30 -26.31
C ARG A 193 14.82 3.32 -25.56
N ALA A 194 16.09 3.00 -25.36
CA ALA A 194 17.08 3.91 -24.79
C ALA A 194 17.31 5.07 -25.77
N PRO A 195 17.29 6.33 -25.31
CA PRO A 195 17.58 7.48 -26.17
C PRO A 195 19.00 7.35 -26.76
N LYS A 196 19.16 7.56 -28.08
CA LYS A 196 20.46 7.42 -28.77
C LYS A 196 21.30 8.72 -28.77
N GLU A 197 20.68 9.91 -28.73
CA GLU A 197 21.35 11.22 -28.68
C GLU A 197 20.44 12.29 -28.01
N GLY A 198 21.03 13.21 -27.24
CA GLY A 198 20.38 14.33 -26.54
C GLY A 198 21.29 14.85 -25.40
N PRO A 199 21.25 16.14 -25.02
CA PRO A 199 22.14 16.67 -23.99
C PRO A 199 21.93 15.86 -22.70
N CYS A 200 22.99 15.21 -22.24
CA CYS A 200 23.04 14.50 -20.99
C CYS A 200 22.82 15.49 -19.84
N GLU A 201 21.57 15.73 -19.48
CA GLU A 201 21.24 15.73 -18.07
C GLU A 201 21.04 14.26 -17.68
N PRO A 202 21.55 13.80 -16.52
CA PRO A 202 21.27 12.44 -16.06
C PRO A 202 19.75 12.28 -16.15
N ILE A 203 19.27 11.16 -16.70
CA ILE A 203 17.84 10.80 -16.58
C ILE A 203 17.53 11.01 -15.11
N ALA A 204 16.83 12.10 -14.76
CA ALA A 204 16.57 12.45 -13.38
C ALA A 204 16.06 11.16 -12.75
N PRO A 205 16.69 10.68 -11.66
CA PRO A 205 16.56 9.29 -11.23
C PRO A 205 15.09 8.93 -11.34
N LEU A 206 14.76 8.03 -12.29
CA LEU A 206 13.37 7.74 -12.62
C LEU A 206 12.69 7.52 -11.28
N GLU A 207 11.81 8.43 -10.88
CA GLU A 207 11.02 8.23 -9.67
C GLU A 207 10.01 7.15 -10.00
N LEU A 208 10.50 5.91 -9.99
CA LEU A 208 9.70 4.74 -10.20
C LEU A 208 8.79 4.60 -8.98
N PRO A 209 7.51 4.22 -9.19
CA PRO A 209 6.70 3.73 -8.09
C PRO A 209 7.45 2.62 -7.35
N HIS A 210 7.28 2.51 -6.03
CA HIS A 210 8.00 1.52 -5.23
C HIS A 210 7.79 0.07 -5.69
N SER A 211 6.71 -0.21 -6.42
CA SER A 211 6.41 -1.53 -6.99
C SER A 211 7.09 -1.80 -8.33
N LEU A 212 7.83 -0.84 -8.90
CA LEU A 212 8.48 -0.91 -10.20
C LEU A 212 9.99 -0.66 -10.05
N HIS A 213 10.80 -1.54 -10.62
CA HIS A 213 12.25 -1.47 -10.54
C HIS A 213 12.88 -1.44 -11.92
N ALA A 214 13.87 -0.57 -12.10
CA ALA A 214 14.75 -0.62 -13.26
C ALA A 214 15.58 -1.90 -13.18
N PHE A 215 15.58 -2.66 -14.25
CA PHE A 215 16.34 -3.89 -14.37
C PHE A 215 17.54 -3.64 -15.26
N HIS A 216 18.68 -3.31 -14.64
CA HIS A 216 19.99 -3.33 -15.29
C HIS A 216 20.67 -4.63 -14.85
N ARG A 217 20.84 -5.61 -15.75
CA ARG A 217 21.56 -6.85 -15.42
C ARG A 217 22.93 -6.92 -16.07
N VAL A 218 23.91 -7.21 -15.22
CA VAL A 218 25.28 -7.58 -15.54
C VAL A 218 25.30 -9.09 -15.82
N SER A 219 25.07 -9.52 -17.06
CA SER A 219 25.49 -10.84 -17.60
C SER A 219 25.09 -11.01 -19.07
N SER A 220 26.06 -11.40 -19.89
CA SER A 220 26.10 -11.38 -21.35
C SER A 220 25.45 -12.60 -22.07
N GLY A 221 24.33 -13.14 -21.56
CA GLY A 221 23.87 -14.47 -21.99
C GLY A 221 22.38 -14.72 -22.26
N ASP A 222 21.45 -13.77 -22.06
CA ASP A 222 20.02 -14.02 -22.27
C ASP A 222 19.55 -13.63 -23.68
N SER A 223 18.90 -14.56 -24.40
CA SER A 223 18.33 -14.40 -25.76
C SER A 223 17.15 -13.42 -25.84
N HIS A 224 16.81 -12.77 -24.74
CA HIS A 224 15.72 -11.81 -24.63
C HIS A 224 16.21 -10.37 -24.50
N ASP A 225 17.52 -10.15 -24.48
CA ASP A 225 18.12 -8.81 -24.51
C ASP A 225 17.92 -8.17 -25.89
N VAL A 226 17.42 -6.95 -25.89
CA VAL A 226 17.26 -6.16 -27.11
C VAL A 226 18.14 -4.94 -26.92
N GLU A 227 19.30 -4.97 -27.55
CA GLU A 227 20.28 -3.88 -27.49
C GLU A 227 19.60 -2.53 -27.78
N GLY A 228 19.85 -1.54 -26.91
CA GLY A 228 19.23 -0.21 -27.00
C GLY A 228 17.85 -0.08 -26.35
N TYR A 229 17.49 -0.91 -25.37
CA TYR A 229 16.27 -0.77 -24.56
C TYR A 229 16.55 -0.78 -23.04
N HIS A 230 15.87 0.07 -22.29
CA HIS A 230 15.76 -0.01 -20.84
C HIS A 230 14.60 -0.94 -20.45
N THR A 231 14.85 -1.85 -19.51
CA THR A 231 13.83 -2.78 -19.01
C THR A 231 13.42 -2.40 -17.59
N PHE A 232 12.12 -2.37 -17.33
CA PHE A 232 11.52 -2.17 -16.02
C PHE A 232 10.63 -3.36 -15.69
N ARG A 233 10.62 -3.77 -14.42
CA ARG A 233 9.79 -4.88 -13.93
C ARG A 233 9.09 -4.53 -12.64
N GLY A 234 7.86 -4.96 -12.45
CA GLY A 234 7.10 -4.60 -11.25
C GLY A 234 5.78 -5.31 -11.08
N GLY A 235 5.27 -5.30 -9.86
CA GLY A 235 3.98 -5.87 -9.47
C GLY A 235 2.86 -4.84 -9.48
N PHE A 236 1.67 -5.25 -9.90
CA PHE A 236 0.45 -4.45 -9.91
C PHE A 236 -0.73 -5.25 -9.36
N TRP A 237 -1.59 -4.61 -8.56
CA TRP A 237 -2.76 -5.22 -7.89
C TRP A 237 -4.10 -4.61 -8.29
N ASN A 238 -4.10 -3.67 -9.24
CA ASN A 238 -5.32 -2.99 -9.67
C ASN A 238 -5.40 -2.91 -11.20
N TYR A 239 -4.68 -1.97 -11.81
CA TYR A 239 -4.63 -1.84 -13.27
C TYR A 239 -3.29 -1.27 -13.72
N PHE A 240 -3.00 -1.45 -15.00
CA PHE A 240 -1.93 -0.77 -15.73
C PHE A 240 -2.56 -0.08 -16.93
N SER A 241 -2.25 1.20 -17.16
CA SER A 241 -2.81 1.97 -18.27
C SER A 241 -1.72 2.65 -19.10
N MET A 242 -2.03 2.88 -20.38
CA MET A 242 -1.22 3.63 -21.33
C MET A 242 -2.14 4.48 -22.21
N GLY A 243 -1.58 5.54 -22.83
CA GLY A 243 -2.36 6.49 -23.62
C GLY A 243 -3.06 7.54 -22.75
N MET A 244 -4.27 7.93 -23.13
CA MET A 244 -4.96 9.09 -22.57
C MET A 244 -5.19 9.02 -21.05
N ASP A 245 -5.57 7.85 -20.51
CA ASP A 245 -5.75 7.67 -19.05
C ASP A 245 -4.44 7.90 -18.28
N ALA A 246 -3.33 7.37 -18.79
CA ALA A 246 -2.01 7.56 -18.21
C ALA A 246 -1.55 9.02 -18.32
N GLU A 247 -1.88 9.71 -19.41
CA GLU A 247 -1.58 11.13 -19.61
C GLU A 247 -2.34 12.03 -18.62
N ILE A 248 -3.63 11.78 -18.41
CA ILE A 248 -4.46 12.50 -17.41
C ILE A 248 -3.89 12.25 -16.01
N SER A 249 -3.60 10.99 -15.68
CA SER A 249 -3.01 10.60 -14.39
C SER A 249 -1.66 11.28 -14.14
N TYR A 250 -0.81 11.35 -15.17
CA TYR A 250 0.48 12.02 -15.12
C TYR A 250 0.34 13.53 -14.94
N ALA A 251 -0.56 14.18 -15.69
CA ALA A 251 -0.83 15.61 -15.57
C ALA A 251 -1.35 15.96 -14.17
N PHE A 252 -2.30 15.17 -13.64
CA PHE A 252 -2.82 15.34 -12.29
C PHE A 252 -1.73 15.19 -11.22
N HIS A 253 -0.89 14.15 -11.32
CA HIS A 253 0.19 13.93 -10.36
C HIS A 253 1.25 15.04 -10.41
N THR A 254 1.60 15.50 -11.62
CA THR A 254 2.53 16.62 -11.83
C THR A 254 2.00 17.91 -11.21
N GLU A 255 0.72 18.23 -11.44
CA GLU A 255 0.07 19.40 -10.86
C GLU A 255 0.02 19.33 -9.34
N ARG A 256 -0.29 18.15 -8.79
CA ARG A 256 -0.28 17.89 -7.34
C ARG A 256 1.09 18.11 -6.72
N LYS A 257 2.16 17.66 -7.39
CA LYS A 257 3.54 17.88 -6.94
C LYS A 257 3.93 19.36 -6.97
N ARG A 258 3.50 20.10 -8.00
CA ARG A 258 3.79 21.53 -8.16
C ARG A 258 3.03 22.41 -7.17
N ASN A 259 1.79 22.04 -6.84
CA ASN A 259 0.89 22.86 -6.03
C ASN A 259 0.29 22.09 -4.84
N PRO A 260 1.09 21.51 -3.93
CA PRO A 260 0.60 20.60 -2.89
C PRO A 260 -0.51 21.21 -2.02
N ASP A 261 -0.48 22.52 -1.78
CA ASP A 261 -1.49 23.20 -0.98
C ASP A 261 -2.91 23.16 -1.55
N LYS A 262 -3.04 23.01 -2.88
CA LYS A 262 -4.33 22.90 -3.55
C LYS A 262 -4.93 21.49 -3.46
N PHE A 263 -4.15 20.50 -3.00
CA PHE A 263 -4.51 19.08 -3.06
C PHE A 263 -4.66 18.41 -1.68
N LYS A 264 -5.23 19.13 -0.70
CA LYS A 264 -5.40 18.62 0.67
C LYS A 264 -6.66 17.76 0.87
N ASN A 265 -7.69 17.96 0.06
CA ASN A 265 -9.01 17.36 0.29
C ASN A 265 -9.39 16.37 -0.81
N GLN A 266 -9.88 15.19 -0.43
CA GLN A 266 -10.22 14.11 -1.39
C GLN A 266 -11.20 14.58 -2.48
N LEU A 267 -12.30 15.23 -2.09
CA LEU A 267 -13.33 15.71 -3.04
C LEU A 267 -12.78 16.78 -3.99
N THR A 268 -12.01 17.74 -3.48
CA THR A 268 -11.36 18.77 -4.29
C THR A 268 -10.41 18.13 -5.30
N ASN A 269 -9.63 17.14 -4.86
CA ASN A 269 -8.70 16.43 -5.72
C ASN A 269 -9.42 15.66 -6.84
N GLN A 270 -10.53 14.99 -6.52
CA GLN A 270 -11.36 14.32 -7.52
C GLN A 270 -11.94 15.30 -8.53
N GLY A 271 -12.37 16.50 -8.09
CA GLY A 271 -12.82 17.56 -8.98
C GLY A 271 -11.72 18.09 -9.91
N GLN A 272 -10.50 18.27 -9.42
CA GLN A 272 -9.35 18.66 -10.26
C GLN A 272 -9.02 17.56 -11.29
N TYR A 273 -9.05 16.29 -10.88
CA TYR A 273 -8.85 15.16 -11.79
C TYR A 273 -9.89 15.15 -12.92
N ALA A 274 -11.18 15.29 -12.56
CA ALA A 274 -12.27 15.37 -13.54
C ALA A 274 -12.07 16.56 -14.51
N LYS A 275 -11.69 17.73 -14.00
CA LYS A 275 -11.40 18.92 -14.83
C LYS A 275 -10.27 18.67 -15.84
N LEU A 276 -9.22 17.94 -15.46
CA LEU A 276 -8.14 17.59 -16.38
C LEU A 276 -8.62 16.61 -17.45
N GLY A 277 -9.40 15.59 -17.08
CA GLY A 277 -10.01 14.66 -18.03
C GLY A 277 -10.93 15.34 -19.04
N LEU A 278 -11.72 16.33 -18.61
CA LEU A 278 -12.54 17.16 -19.50
C LEU A 278 -11.70 17.95 -20.52
N LYS A 279 -10.58 18.54 -20.07
CA LYS A 279 -9.69 19.34 -20.93
C LYS A 279 -8.95 18.52 -21.98
N GLN A 280 -8.60 17.27 -21.67
CA GLN A 280 -7.94 16.34 -22.60
C GLN A 280 -8.91 15.63 -23.55
N GLY A 281 -10.21 15.95 -23.49
CA GLY A 281 -11.17 15.53 -24.51
C GLY A 281 -11.91 14.23 -24.24
N TRP A 282 -12.03 13.77 -22.98
CA TRP A 282 -12.86 12.60 -22.62
C TRP A 282 -14.29 12.67 -23.21
N PHE A 283 -14.83 13.89 -23.39
CA PHE A 283 -16.15 14.13 -24.00
C PHE A 283 -16.10 14.75 -25.41
N CYS A 284 -14.91 14.92 -25.97
CA CYS A 284 -14.69 15.45 -27.32
C CYS A 284 -13.91 14.45 -28.16
N ALA A 285 -14.28 13.16 -28.08
CA ALA A 285 -13.85 12.21 -29.09
C ALA A 285 -14.31 12.73 -30.46
N SER A 286 -13.37 12.93 -31.38
CA SER A 286 -13.67 13.22 -32.78
C SER A 286 -14.62 12.16 -33.31
N LEU A 287 -15.83 12.55 -33.73
CA LEU A 287 -16.78 11.68 -34.43
C LEU A 287 -16.26 11.21 -35.80
N SER A 288 -15.10 11.70 -36.23
CA SER A 288 -14.38 11.25 -37.40
C SER A 288 -13.14 10.47 -36.99
N HIS A 289 -13.27 9.15 -36.96
CA HIS A 289 -12.12 8.27 -37.17
C HIS A 289 -11.88 8.19 -38.69
N PRO A 290 -10.70 8.55 -39.21
CA PRO A 290 -10.35 8.18 -40.58
C PRO A 290 -10.30 6.64 -40.64
N SER A 291 -11.02 6.08 -41.61
CA SER A 291 -10.96 4.65 -41.92
C SER A 291 -9.50 4.25 -42.14
N SER A 292 -9.01 3.29 -41.36
CA SER A 292 -7.70 2.67 -41.60
C SER A 292 -7.74 2.04 -42.99
N ARG A 293 -6.89 2.52 -43.90
CA ARG A 293 -6.48 1.76 -45.08
C ARG A 293 -5.34 0.82 -44.71
#